data_AF-A0A2D4I6H9-F1
#
_entry.id   AF-A0A2D4I6H9-F1
#
_cell.length_a   1.000
_cell.length_b   1.000
_cell.length_c   1.000
_cell.angle_alpha   90.00
_cell.angle_beta   90.00
_cell.angle_gamma   90.00
#
_symmetry.space_group_name_H-M   'P 1'
#
loop_
_entity.id
_entity.type
_entity.pdbx_description
1 polymer ?
#
loop_
_entity_poly.entity_id
_entity_poly.type
_entity_poly.pdbx_seq_one_letter_code
_entity_poly.pdbx_strand_id
1 'polypeptide(L)'
;MQISYLFGHESQQLQTGIKELSFSTLESPSHCNLLTNKEICPVPSHCVWADKNGQHILGLIEDYNCLRKQITEGRKRLGKLEFPLKEGDGLDSAVVVPLSSLSATFKAVQQNLEEAARLLNLLWRVSLPMKVVHAAAYSLQDENLKSEVYKLRRKVAEQEKKLYSMARRLYSTNQLKENMERVIIDQLALTHNVLKKARGNLEVQPSDNKTTPSSLIKKRV
;
A
#
# COMPACT_ATOMS: atom_id res chain seq x y z
N MET A 1 1.12 0.88 18.72
CA MET A 1 1.62 1.70 19.84
C MET A 1 2.24 0.77 20.86
N GLN A 2 3.54 0.86 21.11
CA GLN A 2 4.15 0.18 22.27
C GLN A 2 5.42 0.91 22.71
N ILE A 3 5.22 1.95 23.52
CA ILE A 3 6.29 2.67 24.26
C ILE A 3 6.56 1.90 25.56
N SER A 4 6.66 0.58 25.49
CA SER A 4 6.76 -0.30 26.67
C SER A 4 8.19 -0.67 27.04
N TYR A 5 9.19 -0.31 26.23
CA TYR A 5 10.54 -0.88 26.33
C TYR A 5 11.65 0.10 26.73
N LEU A 6 11.36 1.35 27.10
CA LEU A 6 12.44 2.33 27.33
C LEU A 6 13.05 2.36 28.74
N PHE A 7 12.47 1.70 29.74
CA PHE A 7 13.01 1.75 31.11
C PHE A 7 12.82 0.43 31.87
N GLY A 8 13.39 -0.64 31.33
CA GLY A 8 13.49 -1.94 31.99
C GLY A 8 14.93 -2.42 32.08
N HIS A 9 15.47 -2.37 33.31
CA HIS A 9 16.63 -3.11 33.80
C HIS A 9 18.06 -2.59 33.55
N GLU A 10 18.80 -2.68 34.63
CA GLU A 10 20.19 -2.29 34.89
C GLU A 10 21.23 -2.89 33.93
N SER A 11 22.31 -2.13 33.77
CA SER A 11 23.71 -2.55 33.66
C SER A 11 23.99 -3.99 33.21
N GLN A 12 24.44 -4.15 31.95
CA GLN A 12 25.53 -5.07 31.63
C GLN A 12 26.18 -4.72 30.28
N GLN A 13 27.50 -4.85 30.28
CA GLN A 13 28.46 -4.62 29.20
C GLN A 13 28.01 -5.21 27.86
N LEU A 14 28.39 -4.59 26.73
CA LEU A 14 28.94 -5.34 25.59
C LEU A 14 29.63 -4.44 24.55
N GLN A 15 30.88 -4.81 24.33
CA GLN A 15 31.78 -4.39 23.27
C GLN A 15 31.48 -5.20 21.99
N THR A 16 31.97 -4.67 20.86
CA THR A 16 32.24 -5.33 19.56
C THR A 16 31.12 -5.47 18.52
N GLY A 17 31.50 -5.10 17.29
CA GLY A 17 31.24 -5.96 16.12
C GLY A 17 30.23 -5.44 15.11
N ILE A 18 30.55 -4.36 14.38
CA ILE A 18 29.93 -4.13 13.07
C ILE A 18 30.45 -5.22 12.14
N LYS A 19 29.61 -6.22 11.84
CA LYS A 19 29.77 -7.05 10.64
C LYS A 19 28.84 -6.50 9.58
N GLU A 20 29.46 -5.97 8.52
CA GLU A 20 28.85 -5.82 7.22
C GLU A 20 28.08 -7.09 6.84
N LEU A 21 26.88 -6.90 6.31
CA LEU A 21 26.26 -7.89 5.44
C LEU A 21 26.06 -7.25 4.08
N SER A 22 27.08 -7.45 3.24
CA SER A 22 26.93 -7.52 1.79
C SER A 22 25.88 -8.58 1.45
N PHE A 23 24.94 -8.25 0.57
CA PHE A 23 24.23 -9.30 -0.17
C PHE A 23 24.43 -9.06 -1.67
N SER A 24 25.40 -9.80 -2.18
CA SER A 24 25.73 -9.93 -3.59
C SER A 24 24.69 -10.75 -4.33
N THR A 25 24.47 -10.35 -5.58
CA THR A 25 24.06 -11.16 -6.73
C THR A 25 24.56 -12.60 -6.65
N LEU A 26 23.66 -13.58 -6.79
CA LEU A 26 23.67 -14.62 -7.84
C LEU A 26 22.77 -15.81 -7.45
N GLU A 27 22.06 -16.26 -8.48
CA GLU A 27 21.75 -17.66 -8.80
C GLU A 27 20.99 -18.53 -7.79
N SER A 28 19.77 -18.84 -8.22
CA SER A 28 19.02 -20.07 -7.92
C SER A 28 19.88 -21.32 -8.05
N PRO A 29 19.69 -22.30 -7.16
CA PRO A 29 19.04 -23.58 -7.56
C PRO A 29 18.05 -24.06 -6.47
N SER A 30 16.75 -24.23 -6.76
CA SER A 30 16.06 -25.39 -7.34
C SER A 30 15.68 -26.52 -6.34
N HIS A 31 14.40 -26.94 -6.47
CA HIS A 31 13.67 -28.09 -5.89
C HIS A 31 13.03 -27.86 -4.51
N CYS A 32 11.77 -27.41 -4.37
CA CYS A 32 10.43 -27.83 -4.86
C CYS A 32 9.96 -29.20 -4.34
N ASN A 33 8.85 -29.22 -3.59
CA ASN A 33 7.91 -30.35 -3.55
C ASN A 33 6.51 -29.91 -3.06
N LEU A 34 5.57 -29.92 -4.01
CA LEU A 34 4.08 -30.00 -3.94
C LEU A 34 3.54 -29.40 -5.27
N LEU A 35 3.92 -29.96 -6.42
CA LEU A 35 3.31 -31.05 -7.21
C LEU A 35 2.05 -30.65 -8.02
N THR A 36 2.37 -30.38 -9.29
CA THR A 36 1.68 -30.73 -10.56
C THR A 36 0.50 -29.88 -11.06
N ASN A 37 0.80 -29.23 -12.19
CA ASN A 37 -0.05 -28.56 -13.20
C ASN A 37 -0.36 -27.05 -13.02
N LYS A 38 0.64 -26.24 -13.41
CA LYS A 38 0.61 -25.12 -14.39
C LYS A 38 -0.72 -24.36 -14.55
N GLU A 39 -0.83 -23.03 -14.41
CA GLU A 39 0.10 -21.95 -14.78
C GLU A 39 -0.26 -20.63 -14.07
N ILE A 40 0.73 -20.08 -13.35
CA ILE A 40 1.18 -18.67 -13.20
C ILE A 40 0.14 -17.56 -13.50
N CYS A 41 -0.23 -16.79 -12.48
CA CYS A 41 -0.80 -15.44 -12.63
C CYS A 41 0.27 -14.49 -13.21
N PRO A 42 0.12 -13.96 -14.44
CA PRO A 42 1.00 -12.92 -14.93
C PRO A 42 0.53 -11.57 -14.39
N VAL A 43 1.44 -10.80 -13.80
CA VAL A 43 1.26 -9.35 -13.65
C VAL A 43 0.97 -8.78 -15.05
N PRO A 44 -0.18 -8.13 -15.30
CA PRO A 44 -0.54 -7.68 -16.65
C PRO A 44 0.22 -6.42 -17.07
N SER A 45 1.53 -6.54 -17.32
CA SER A 45 2.35 -5.47 -17.92
C SER A 45 2.26 -5.46 -19.46
N HIS A 46 1.55 -6.42 -20.04
CA HIS A 46 1.17 -6.44 -21.45
C HIS A 46 -0.33 -6.16 -21.54
N CYS A 47 -0.67 -5.01 -22.11
CA CYS A 47 -2.04 -4.71 -22.50
C CYS A 47 -2.47 -5.76 -23.54
N VAL A 48 -3.27 -6.76 -23.13
CA VAL A 48 -3.70 -7.92 -23.96
C VAL A 48 -4.53 -7.47 -25.18
N TRP A 49 -4.86 -6.18 -25.25
CA TRP A 49 -5.68 -5.58 -26.28
C TRP A 49 -4.87 -5.03 -27.47
N ALA A 50 -3.53 -5.07 -27.44
CA ALA A 50 -2.60 -4.47 -28.45
C ALA A 50 -1.78 -5.50 -29.23
N ASP A 51 -1.43 -5.18 -30.49
CA ASP A 51 -0.31 -5.86 -31.15
C ASP A 51 1.06 -5.46 -30.53
N LYS A 52 2.13 -6.16 -30.89
CA LYS A 52 3.51 -5.88 -30.39
C LYS A 52 4.04 -4.47 -30.71
N ASN A 53 3.37 -3.77 -31.63
CA ASN A 53 3.65 -2.42 -32.07
C ASN A 53 2.70 -1.37 -31.46
N GLY A 54 1.78 -1.77 -30.57
CA GLY A 54 0.79 -0.88 -29.98
C GLY A 54 -0.34 -0.47 -30.94
N GLN A 55 -0.58 -1.23 -32.02
CA GLN A 55 -1.68 -1.04 -32.95
C GLN A 55 -2.94 -1.74 -32.44
N HIS A 56 -4.04 -1.02 -32.50
CA HIS A 56 -5.37 -1.45 -32.08
C HIS A 56 -6.39 -1.07 -33.13
N ILE A 57 -7.51 -1.79 -33.13
CA ILE A 57 -8.70 -1.41 -33.89
C ILE A 57 -9.83 -1.19 -32.88
N LEU A 58 -10.43 0.00 -32.91
CA LEU A 58 -11.59 0.39 -32.11
C LEU A 58 -12.83 0.43 -32.99
N GLY A 59 -13.98 0.06 -32.43
CA GLY A 59 -15.27 0.13 -33.11
C GLY A 59 -16.37 -0.31 -32.15
N LEU A 60 -17.62 -0.05 -32.52
CA LEU A 60 -18.76 -0.58 -31.78
C LEU A 60 -18.81 -2.10 -31.94
N ILE A 61 -19.19 -2.80 -30.86
CA ILE A 61 -19.29 -4.26 -30.89
C ILE A 61 -20.37 -4.72 -31.85
N GLU A 62 -21.41 -3.90 -32.02
CA GLU A 62 -22.51 -4.08 -32.98
C GLU A 62 -21.99 -4.08 -34.42
N ASP A 63 -21.15 -3.10 -34.78
CA ASP A 63 -20.57 -2.98 -36.13
C ASP A 63 -19.64 -4.15 -36.44
N TYR A 64 -18.84 -4.58 -35.46
CA TYR A 64 -18.02 -5.78 -35.57
C TYR A 64 -18.86 -7.05 -35.80
N ASN A 65 -19.97 -7.20 -35.07
CA ASN A 65 -20.88 -8.33 -35.24
C ASN A 65 -21.56 -8.31 -36.62
N CYS A 66 -21.98 -7.13 -37.10
CA CYS A 66 -22.49 -6.95 -38.46
C CYS A 66 -21.45 -7.34 -39.51
N LEU A 67 -20.19 -6.92 -39.34
CA LEU A 67 -19.10 -7.24 -40.26
C LEU A 67 -18.83 -8.74 -40.30
N ARG A 68 -18.78 -9.40 -39.12
CA ARG A 68 -18.65 -10.85 -39.02
C ARG A 68 -19.78 -11.59 -39.73
N LYS A 69 -21.02 -11.11 -39.58
CA LYS A 69 -22.18 -11.68 -40.27
C LYS A 69 -22.03 -11.54 -41.79
N GLN A 70 -21.63 -10.38 -42.29
CA GLN A 70 -21.44 -10.17 -43.73
C GLN A 70 -20.35 -11.05 -44.33
N ILE A 71 -19.22 -11.21 -43.64
CA ILE A 71 -18.14 -12.11 -44.06
C ILE A 71 -18.64 -13.57 -44.09
N THR A 72 -19.41 -13.98 -43.10
CA THR A 72 -19.94 -15.35 -43.01
C THR A 72 -20.95 -15.64 -44.12
N GLU A 73 -21.89 -14.73 -44.37
CA GLU A 73 -22.85 -14.83 -45.46
C GLU A 73 -22.17 -14.77 -46.84
N GLY A 74 -21.14 -13.91 -46.99
CA GLY A 74 -20.32 -13.85 -48.19
C GLY A 74 -19.66 -15.19 -48.51
N ARG A 75 -19.04 -15.84 -47.52
CA ARG A 75 -18.46 -17.19 -47.68
C ARG A 75 -19.51 -18.22 -48.09
N LYS A 76 -20.68 -18.21 -47.47
CA LYS A 76 -21.78 -19.12 -47.81
C LYS A 76 -22.25 -18.94 -49.26
N ARG A 77 -22.33 -17.70 -49.74
CA ARG A 77 -22.70 -17.39 -51.13
C ARG A 77 -21.59 -17.77 -52.11
N LEU A 78 -20.33 -17.59 -51.74
CA LEU A 78 -19.18 -17.99 -52.56
C LEU A 78 -19.08 -19.52 -52.69
N GLY A 79 -19.35 -20.27 -51.62
CA GLY A 79 -19.41 -21.74 -51.69
C GLY A 79 -20.48 -22.27 -52.66
N LYS A 80 -21.57 -21.51 -52.88
CA LYS A 80 -22.58 -21.83 -53.90
C LYS A 80 -22.10 -21.57 -55.34
N LEU A 81 -21.08 -20.73 -55.53
CA LEU A 81 -20.44 -20.51 -56.82
C LEU A 81 -19.34 -21.55 -57.09
N GLU A 82 -18.69 -22.07 -56.04
CA GLU A 82 -17.67 -23.12 -56.15
C GLU A 82 -18.26 -24.50 -56.46
N PHE A 83 -19.48 -24.80 -55.98
CA PHE A 83 -20.13 -26.09 -56.18
C PHE A 83 -20.47 -26.40 -57.67
N PRO A 84 -21.03 -25.47 -58.46
CA PRO A 84 -21.25 -25.67 -59.91
C PRO A 84 -19.97 -25.80 -60.74
N LEU A 85 -18.80 -25.40 -60.21
CA LEU A 85 -17.53 -25.41 -60.95
C LEU A 85 -16.77 -26.74 -60.78
N LYS A 86 -17.15 -27.57 -59.80
CA LYS A 86 -16.45 -28.81 -59.44
C LYS A 86 -17.06 -30.08 -60.07
N GLU A 87 -18.20 -29.95 -60.73
CA GLU A 87 -18.98 -31.06 -61.32
C GLU A 87 -18.58 -31.28 -62.80
N GLY A 88 -17.28 -31.34 -63.05
CA GLY A 88 -16.68 -31.55 -64.37
C GLY A 88 -15.82 -32.80 -64.41
N ASP A 89 -16.43 -33.98 -64.13
CA ASP A 89 -15.83 -35.28 -64.47
C ASP A 89 -16.88 -36.40 -64.61
N GLY A 90 -18.02 -36.09 -65.25
CA GLY A 90 -19.07 -37.07 -65.48
C GLY A 90 -20.07 -36.59 -66.53
N LEU A 91 -19.89 -37.07 -67.75
CA LEU A 91 -20.91 -37.02 -68.80
C LEU A 91 -22.19 -37.66 -68.23
N ASP A 92 -23.35 -37.00 -68.44
CA ASP A 92 -24.71 -37.47 -68.11
C ASP A 92 -25.37 -36.94 -66.82
N SER A 93 -25.35 -35.62 -66.60
CA SER A 93 -26.54 -34.94 -66.06
C SER A 93 -26.48 -33.44 -66.35
N ALA A 94 -27.28 -32.99 -67.32
CA ALA A 94 -27.43 -31.58 -67.64
C ALA A 94 -28.22 -30.85 -66.54
N VAL A 95 -27.60 -30.62 -65.39
CA VAL A 95 -28.06 -29.58 -64.46
C VAL A 95 -27.57 -28.25 -65.04
N VAL A 96 -28.33 -27.72 -66.00
CA VAL A 96 -28.14 -26.35 -66.50
C VAL A 96 -28.48 -25.41 -65.35
N VAL A 97 -27.50 -25.07 -64.52
CA VAL A 97 -27.64 -24.00 -63.53
C VAL A 97 -28.01 -22.74 -64.33
N PRO A 98 -29.20 -22.14 -64.13
CA PRO A 98 -29.62 -21.02 -64.92
C PRO A 98 -28.59 -19.89 -64.79
N LEU A 99 -28.08 -19.37 -65.91
CA LEU A 99 -27.08 -18.29 -65.91
C LEU A 99 -27.58 -17.04 -65.15
N SER A 100 -28.91 -16.86 -65.12
CA SER A 100 -29.60 -15.89 -64.28
C SER A 100 -29.40 -16.10 -62.77
N SER A 101 -29.34 -17.35 -62.30
CA SER A 101 -29.10 -17.71 -60.90
C SER A 101 -27.64 -17.46 -60.51
N LEU A 102 -26.69 -17.78 -61.40
CA LEU A 102 -25.28 -17.46 -61.22
C LEU A 102 -25.06 -15.94 -61.15
N SER A 103 -25.66 -15.19 -62.08
CA SER A 103 -25.63 -13.73 -62.09
C SER A 103 -26.23 -13.13 -60.81
N ALA A 104 -27.34 -13.69 -60.32
CA ALA A 104 -27.94 -13.27 -59.05
C ALA A 104 -27.02 -13.55 -57.85
N THR A 105 -26.37 -14.71 -57.80
CA THR A 105 -25.39 -15.03 -56.74
C THR A 105 -24.16 -14.13 -56.80
N PHE A 106 -23.69 -13.79 -58.01
CA PHE A 106 -22.58 -12.85 -58.20
C PHE A 106 -22.93 -11.45 -57.70
N LYS A 107 -24.10 -10.91 -58.09
CA LYS A 107 -24.62 -9.63 -57.57
C LYS A 107 -24.75 -9.64 -56.05
N ALA A 108 -25.21 -10.74 -55.46
CA ALA A 108 -25.35 -10.88 -54.02
C ALA A 108 -24.00 -10.97 -53.29
N VAL A 109 -22.95 -11.53 -53.91
CA VAL A 109 -21.59 -11.51 -53.38
C VAL A 109 -21.00 -10.10 -53.47
N GLN A 110 -21.19 -9.42 -54.59
CA GLN A 110 -20.77 -8.03 -54.78
C GLN A 110 -21.37 -7.12 -53.70
N GLN A 111 -22.68 -7.19 -53.48
CA GLN A 111 -23.35 -6.42 -52.42
C GLN A 111 -22.82 -6.74 -51.01
N ASN A 112 -22.49 -8.00 -50.72
CA ASN A 112 -21.90 -8.36 -49.43
C ASN A 112 -20.51 -7.75 -49.24
N LEU A 113 -19.69 -7.71 -50.30
CA LEU A 113 -18.37 -7.09 -50.25
C LEU A 113 -18.47 -5.57 -50.08
N GLU A 114 -19.41 -4.92 -50.78
CA GLU A 114 -19.70 -3.49 -50.63
C GLU A 114 -20.13 -3.16 -49.20
N GLU A 115 -21.02 -3.96 -48.61
CA GLU A 115 -21.46 -3.74 -47.22
C GLU A 115 -20.38 -4.06 -46.19
N ALA A 116 -19.55 -5.09 -46.42
CA ALA A 116 -18.38 -5.35 -45.58
C ALA A 116 -17.36 -4.19 -45.62
N ALA A 117 -17.14 -3.60 -46.80
CA ALA A 117 -16.30 -2.41 -46.95
C ALA A 117 -16.89 -1.20 -46.22
N ARG A 118 -18.21 -1.00 -46.29
CA ARG A 118 -18.91 0.05 -45.53
C ARG A 118 -18.73 -0.11 -44.02
N LEU A 119 -18.86 -1.34 -43.51
CA LEU A 119 -18.68 -1.65 -42.09
C LEU A 119 -17.23 -1.50 -41.63
N LEU A 120 -16.24 -1.84 -42.47
CA LEU A 120 -14.82 -1.62 -42.16
C LEU A 120 -14.46 -0.14 -41.97
N ASN A 121 -15.16 0.77 -42.65
CA ASN A 121 -14.98 2.22 -42.46
C ASN A 121 -15.53 2.73 -41.10
N LEU A 122 -16.29 1.92 -40.36
CA LEU A 122 -16.73 2.25 -39.01
C LEU A 122 -15.69 1.87 -37.94
N LEU A 123 -14.66 1.12 -38.32
CA LEU A 123 -13.57 0.72 -37.45
C LEU A 123 -12.40 1.71 -37.56
N TRP A 124 -11.83 2.06 -36.41
CA TRP A 124 -10.77 3.04 -36.26
C TRP A 124 -9.47 2.36 -35.91
N ARG A 125 -8.41 2.61 -36.68
CA ARG A 125 -7.06 2.15 -36.34
C ARG A 125 -6.43 3.17 -35.40
N VAL A 126 -5.96 2.71 -34.25
CA VAL A 126 -5.26 3.54 -33.26
C VAL A 126 -3.89 2.95 -33.01
N SER A 127 -2.87 3.79 -33.05
CA SER A 127 -1.52 3.42 -32.64
C SER A 127 -1.22 4.15 -31.33
N LEU A 128 -0.94 3.41 -30.26
CA LEU A 128 -0.40 4.03 -29.06
C LEU A 128 1.05 4.44 -29.35
N PRO A 129 1.48 5.66 -28.95
CA PRO A 129 2.87 6.06 -29.03
C PRO A 129 3.67 5.24 -28.01
N MET A 130 4.13 4.05 -28.38
CA MET A 130 4.87 3.16 -27.49
C MET A 130 6.32 2.93 -27.93
N LYS A 131 7.17 2.98 -26.90
CA LYS A 131 8.60 2.60 -26.76
C LYS A 131 9.64 3.72 -26.72
N VAL A 132 9.59 4.78 -27.52
CA VAL A 132 10.68 5.80 -27.52
C VAL A 132 10.35 7.04 -26.68
N VAL A 133 9.10 7.52 -26.70
CA VAL A 133 8.71 8.77 -26.02
C VAL A 133 8.42 8.55 -24.52
N HIS A 134 7.88 7.40 -24.15
CA HIS A 134 7.55 7.10 -22.75
C HIS A 134 8.76 6.72 -21.89
N ALA A 135 9.83 6.14 -22.46
CA ALA A 135 10.98 5.70 -21.66
C ALA A 135 11.71 6.87 -20.99
N ALA A 136 11.91 7.98 -21.72
CA ALA A 136 12.56 9.18 -21.17
C ALA A 136 11.67 9.93 -20.17
N ALA A 137 10.36 10.04 -20.46
CA ALA A 137 9.40 10.71 -19.58
C ALA A 137 9.19 9.95 -18.26
N TYR A 138 9.08 8.61 -18.31
CA TYR A 138 8.97 7.78 -17.11
C TYR A 138 10.26 7.80 -16.30
N SER A 139 11.44 7.76 -16.93
CA SER A 139 12.71 7.85 -16.21
C SER A 139 12.84 9.16 -15.42
N LEU A 140 12.46 10.30 -16.02
CA LEU A 140 12.54 11.59 -15.34
C LEU A 140 11.51 11.72 -14.20
N GLN A 141 10.30 11.20 -14.41
CA GLN A 141 9.25 11.18 -13.38
C GLN A 141 9.61 10.25 -12.22
N ASP A 142 10.19 9.08 -12.51
CA ASP A 142 10.64 8.10 -11.51
C ASP A 142 11.76 8.67 -10.63
N GLU A 143 12.74 9.37 -11.22
CA GLU A 143 13.80 10.03 -10.45
C GLU A 143 13.27 11.16 -9.55
N ASN A 144 12.32 11.96 -10.04
CA ASN A 144 11.69 12.99 -9.22
C ASN A 144 10.93 12.36 -8.04
N LEU A 145 10.17 11.30 -8.29
CA LEU A 145 9.41 10.59 -7.26
C LEU A 145 10.33 9.96 -6.20
N LYS A 146 11.44 9.33 -6.63
CA LYS A 146 12.49 8.83 -5.72
C LYS A 146 13.05 9.95 -4.86
N SER A 147 13.36 11.11 -5.45
CA SER A 147 13.91 12.25 -4.71
C SER A 147 12.95 12.76 -3.62
N GLU A 148 11.65 12.82 -3.92
CA GLU A 148 10.62 13.20 -2.95
C GLU A 148 10.45 12.14 -1.85
N VAL A 149 10.51 10.84 -2.19
CA VAL A 149 10.53 9.77 -1.17
C VAL A 149 11.70 9.92 -0.22
N TYR A 150 12.92 10.19 -0.72
CA TYR A 150 14.09 10.43 0.15
C TYR A 150 13.93 11.68 1.03
N LYS A 151 13.36 12.75 0.49
CA LYS A 151 13.08 13.98 1.23
C LYS A 151 12.04 13.76 2.32
N LEU A 152 10.98 13.02 2.04
CA LEU A 152 9.96 12.65 3.03
C LEU A 152 10.57 11.77 4.14
N ARG A 153 11.36 10.76 3.78
CA ARG A 153 12.08 9.93 4.77
C ARG A 153 12.98 10.76 5.69
N ARG A 154 13.72 11.73 5.13
CA ARG A 154 14.53 12.66 5.95
C ARG A 154 13.68 13.49 6.91
N LYS A 155 12.54 14.03 6.45
CA LYS A 155 11.62 14.80 7.30
C LYS A 155 11.07 13.96 8.46
N VAL A 156 10.69 12.71 8.19
CA VAL A 156 10.22 11.77 9.22
C VAL A 156 11.32 11.51 10.25
N ALA A 157 12.53 11.16 9.81
CA ALA A 157 13.65 10.92 10.71
C ALA A 157 13.99 12.14 11.59
N GLU A 158 13.88 13.36 11.03
CA GLU A 158 14.09 14.58 11.78
C GLU A 158 13.01 14.80 12.86
N GLN A 159 11.74 14.51 12.54
CA GLN A 159 10.64 14.57 13.50
C GLN A 159 10.78 13.52 14.61
N GLU A 160 11.19 12.30 14.29
CA GLU A 160 11.45 11.24 15.27
C GLU A 160 12.56 11.64 16.25
N LYS A 161 13.66 12.24 15.75
CA LYS A 161 14.74 12.76 16.59
C LYS A 161 14.27 13.87 17.52
N LYS A 162 13.45 14.80 17.02
CA LYS A 162 12.85 15.88 17.84
C LYS A 162 11.94 15.30 18.91
N LEU A 163 11.06 14.36 18.56
CA LEU A 163 10.16 13.69 19.49
C LEU A 163 10.93 12.97 20.60
N TYR A 164 11.96 12.21 20.23
CA TYR A 164 12.82 11.52 21.20
C TYR A 164 13.48 12.49 22.18
N SER A 165 13.99 13.62 21.69
CA SER A 165 14.61 14.65 22.55
C SER A 165 13.60 15.25 23.53
N MET A 166 12.36 15.49 23.09
CA MET A 166 11.30 16.03 23.94
C MET A 166 10.85 15.02 24.99
N ALA A 167 10.67 13.75 24.60
CA ALA A 167 10.32 12.67 25.52
C ALA A 167 11.39 12.50 26.62
N ARG A 168 12.68 12.54 26.25
CA ARG A 168 13.79 12.47 27.22
C ARG A 168 13.79 13.64 28.19
N ARG A 169 13.56 14.87 27.70
CA ARG A 169 13.47 16.06 28.57
C ARG A 169 12.28 15.97 29.52
N LEU A 170 11.11 15.55 29.03
CA LEU A 170 9.92 15.35 29.85
C LEU A 170 10.17 14.31 30.94
N TYR A 171 10.81 13.20 30.59
CA TYR A 171 11.18 12.16 31.56
C TYR A 171 12.08 12.72 32.67
N SER A 172 13.16 13.44 32.30
CA SER A 172 14.07 14.04 33.30
C SER A 172 13.37 15.08 34.18
N THR A 173 12.50 15.91 33.62
CA THR A 173 11.73 16.90 34.39
C THR A 173 10.75 16.20 35.33
N ASN A 174 10.08 15.14 34.90
CA ASN A 174 9.16 14.39 35.75
C ASN A 174 9.91 13.69 36.90
N GLN A 175 11.07 13.09 36.62
CA GLN A 175 11.92 12.49 37.65
C GLN A 175 12.35 13.54 38.69
N LEU A 176 12.72 14.75 38.26
CA LEU A 176 13.04 15.85 39.17
C LEU A 176 11.82 16.23 40.02
N LYS A 177 10.63 16.32 39.42
CA LYS A 177 9.37 16.61 40.12
C LYS A 177 9.11 15.56 41.21
N GLU A 178 9.17 14.28 40.87
CA GLU A 178 8.97 13.18 41.82
C GLU A 178 10.01 13.21 42.95
N ASN A 179 11.27 13.50 42.63
CA ASN A 179 12.33 13.64 43.64
C ASN A 179 12.02 14.80 44.61
N MET A 180 11.57 15.95 44.08
CA MET A 180 11.19 17.10 44.91
C MET A 180 9.98 16.82 45.77
N GLU A 181 8.96 16.14 45.23
CA GLU A 181 7.77 15.72 45.99
C GLU A 181 8.15 14.84 47.18
N ARG A 182 9.06 13.88 46.98
CA ARG A 182 9.56 13.05 48.08
C ARG A 182 10.23 13.87 49.18
N VAL A 183 11.14 14.79 48.81
CA VAL A 183 11.82 15.67 49.77
C VAL A 183 10.82 16.55 50.55
N ILE A 184 9.81 17.09 49.87
CA ILE A 184 8.76 17.89 50.51
C ILE A 184 7.97 17.05 51.52
N ILE A 185 7.56 15.84 51.12
CA ILE A 185 6.83 14.92 52.01
C ILE A 185 7.66 14.57 53.25
N ASP A 186 8.94 14.23 53.06
CA ASP A 186 9.85 13.90 54.16
C ASP A 186 10.00 15.08 55.13
N GLN A 187 10.17 16.29 54.60
CA GLN A 187 10.28 17.50 55.43
C GLN A 187 8.99 17.82 56.16
N LEU A 188 7.82 17.64 55.53
CA LEU A 188 6.53 17.82 56.18
C LEU A 188 6.32 16.78 57.30
N ALA A 189 6.74 15.53 57.10
CA ALA A 189 6.69 14.49 58.12
C ALA A 189 7.58 14.82 59.32
N LEU A 190 8.81 15.30 59.08
CA LEU A 190 9.71 15.76 60.15
C LEU A 190 9.10 16.93 60.93
N THR A 191 8.58 17.94 60.24
CA THR A 191 7.94 19.10 60.87
C THR A 191 6.72 18.69 61.69
N HIS A 192 5.86 17.83 61.14
CA HIS A 192 4.71 17.27 61.86
C HIS A 192 5.15 16.54 63.14
N ASN A 193 6.22 15.73 63.07
CA ASN A 193 6.75 15.02 64.23
C ASN A 193 7.29 15.97 65.32
N VAL A 194 7.97 17.05 64.93
CA VAL A 194 8.44 18.09 65.87
C VAL A 194 7.26 18.77 66.55
N LEU A 195 6.25 19.20 65.78
CA LEU A 195 5.05 19.84 66.32
C LEU A 195 4.27 18.91 67.26
N LYS A 196 4.15 17.62 66.89
CA LYS A 196 3.50 16.60 67.72
C LYS A 196 4.21 16.42 69.07
N LYS A 197 5.56 16.39 69.08
CA LYS A 197 6.35 16.32 70.32
C LYS A 197 6.20 17.59 71.15
N ALA A 198 6.28 18.76 70.53
CA ALA A 198 6.10 20.04 71.22
C ALA A 198 4.72 20.15 71.88
N ARG A 199 3.66 19.72 71.19
CA ARG A 199 2.31 19.65 71.75
C ARG A 199 2.23 18.69 72.95
N GLY A 200 2.76 17.48 72.81
CA GLY A 200 2.81 16.52 73.91
C GLY A 200 3.53 17.06 75.15
N ASN A 201 4.62 17.82 74.97
CA ASN A 201 5.35 18.45 76.07
C ASN A 201 4.52 19.51 76.81
N LEU A 202 3.59 20.19 76.13
CA LEU A 202 2.69 21.18 76.73
C LEU A 202 1.49 20.51 77.43
N GLU A 203 1.03 19.37 76.93
CA GLU A 203 -0.13 18.63 77.48
C GLU A 203 0.21 17.76 78.71
N VAL A 204 1.49 17.39 78.92
CA VAL A 204 1.95 16.45 79.97
C VAL A 204 2.44 17.14 81.27
N GLN A 205 2.34 18.47 81.40
CA GLN A 205 2.60 19.14 82.69
C GLN A 205 1.51 18.77 83.71
N PRO A 206 1.80 18.02 84.79
CA PRO A 206 0.82 17.73 85.81
C PRO A 206 0.52 19.02 86.57
N SER A 207 -0.74 19.44 86.55
CA SER A 207 -1.26 20.47 87.42
C SER A 207 -1.37 19.95 88.87
N ASP A 208 -0.24 19.64 89.50
CA ASP A 208 -0.18 19.27 90.92
C ASP A 208 0.69 20.26 91.68
N ASN A 209 0.15 21.45 91.90
CA ASN A 209 0.59 22.33 92.96
C ASN A 209 -0.59 23.12 93.56
N LYS A 210 -1.54 22.36 94.13
CA LYS A 210 -2.26 22.82 95.31
C LYS A 210 -1.45 22.40 96.54
N THR A 211 -1.08 23.35 97.40
CA THR A 211 -1.45 23.42 98.83
C THR A 211 -0.58 24.48 99.54
N THR A 212 -1.26 25.46 100.13
CA THR A 212 -0.76 26.52 101.05
C THR A 212 -0.08 25.92 102.30
N PRO A 213 0.74 26.67 103.04
CA PRO A 213 0.20 27.09 104.34
C PRO A 213 0.59 28.49 104.79
N SER A 214 -0.35 29.07 105.54
CA SER A 214 -0.24 30.26 106.39
C SER A 214 0.76 30.04 107.52
N SER A 215 1.51 31.09 107.93
CA SER A 215 1.55 31.50 109.34
C SER A 215 2.27 32.84 109.55
N LEU A 216 1.56 33.71 110.26
CA LEU A 216 1.95 34.98 110.87
C LEU A 216 3.15 34.86 111.83
N ILE A 217 4.11 35.79 111.81
CA ILE A 217 4.87 36.18 113.03
C ILE A 217 5.03 37.70 113.10
N LYS A 218 4.71 38.22 114.29
CA LYS A 218 4.50 39.61 114.70
C LYS A 218 5.81 40.34 115.06
N LYS A 219 5.76 41.67 114.96
CA LYS A 219 6.64 42.68 115.60
C LYS A 219 7.03 42.32 117.05
N ARG A 220 8.24 42.71 117.46
CA ARG A 220 8.50 43.20 118.82
C ARG A 220 9.61 44.26 118.83
N VAL A 221 9.22 45.43 119.36
CA VAL A 221 9.93 46.56 120.00
C VAL A 221 11.32 46.92 119.48
#